data_AF-A0A367CCX4-F1
#
_entry.id   AF-A0A367CCX4-F1
#
_cell.length_a   1.000
_cell.length_b   1.000
_cell.length_c   1.000
_cell.angle_alpha   90.00
_cell.angle_beta   90.00
_cell.angle_gamma   90.00
#
_symmetry.space_group_name_H-M   'P 1'
#
loop_
_entity.id
_entity.type
_entity.pdbx_description
1 polymer ?
#
loop_
_entity_poly.entity_id
_entity_poly.type
_entity_poly.pdbx_seq_one_letter_code
_entity_poly.pdbx_strand_id
1 'polypeptide(L)'
;MKKQSGVIIGFLLVLVIVLFAVLNNKNVPVSFGVASFSAPLILVIIGSAIIGALIVFVTASTTLWQQKKQIKQLTQELAEAQKDVEAKVNEAKEEQQREFRNERAELEAAYQAELQATKEQLQQLQTPKENNTPSPKQSYNYFD
;
A
#
# COMPACT_ATOMS: atom_id res chain seq x y z
N MET A 1 -30.17 -23.90 13.13
CA MET A 1 -30.42 -24.09 14.59
C MET A 1 -29.15 -24.23 15.46
N LYS A 2 -27.92 -24.28 14.90
CA LYS A 2 -26.66 -24.49 15.67
C LYS A 2 -26.14 -23.31 16.53
N LYS A 3 -26.62 -22.07 16.32
CA LYS A 3 -26.17 -20.90 17.10
C LYS A 3 -26.93 -20.71 18.42
N GLN A 4 -28.13 -21.28 18.55
CA GLN A 4 -28.97 -21.18 19.76
C GLN A 4 -28.72 -22.34 20.75
N SER A 5 -28.16 -23.47 20.31
CA SER A 5 -27.81 -24.58 21.20
C SER A 5 -26.79 -24.17 22.26
N GLY A 6 -25.87 -23.24 21.93
CA GLY A 6 -24.91 -22.69 22.90
C GLY A 6 -25.60 -21.91 24.03
N VAL A 7 -26.68 -21.19 23.74
CA VAL A 7 -27.46 -20.44 24.76
C VAL A 7 -28.17 -21.40 25.70
N ILE A 8 -28.80 -22.46 25.15
CA ILE A 8 -29.49 -23.48 25.95
C ILE A 8 -28.50 -24.24 26.84
N ILE A 9 -27.34 -24.63 26.31
CA ILE A 9 -26.28 -25.29 27.07
C ILE A 9 -25.73 -24.36 28.17
N GLY A 10 -25.51 -23.08 27.85
CA GLY A 10 -25.08 -22.09 28.83
C GLY A 10 -26.10 -21.93 29.98
N PHE A 11 -27.39 -21.88 29.65
CA PHE A 11 -28.45 -21.80 30.66
C PHE A 11 -28.49 -23.05 31.55
N LEU A 12 -28.35 -24.24 30.96
CA LEU A 12 -28.26 -25.49 31.73
C LEU A 12 -27.05 -25.50 32.68
N LEU A 13 -25.89 -25.02 32.24
CA LEU A 13 -24.71 -24.90 33.11
C LEU A 13 -24.94 -23.92 34.26
N VAL A 14 -25.58 -22.79 34.00
CA VAL A 14 -25.96 -21.83 35.06
C VAL A 14 -26.91 -22.49 36.07
N LEU A 15 -27.91 -23.25 35.61
CA LEU A 15 -28.80 -23.99 36.51
C LEU A 15 -28.05 -25.00 37.38
N VAL A 16 -27.07 -25.72 36.83
CA VAL A 16 -26.21 -26.63 37.59
C VAL A 16 -25.43 -25.87 38.67
N ILE A 17 -24.83 -24.72 38.33
CA ILE A 17 -24.12 -23.87 39.31
C ILE A 17 -25.05 -23.40 40.43
N VAL A 18 -26.27 -22.96 40.10
CA VAL A 18 -27.28 -22.55 41.09
C VAL A 18 -27.65 -23.72 42.01
N LEU A 19 -27.83 -24.92 41.45
CA LEU A 19 -28.12 -26.11 42.24
C LEU A 19 -26.97 -26.43 43.22
N PHE A 20 -25.72 -26.38 42.76
CA PHE A 20 -24.55 -26.53 43.62
C PHE A 20 -24.51 -25.49 44.73
N ALA A 21 -24.87 -24.24 44.43
CA ALA A 21 -24.90 -23.15 45.39
C ALA A 21 -25.93 -23.39 46.50
N VAL A 22 -27.14 -23.85 46.15
CA VAL A 22 -28.20 -24.16 47.12
C VAL A 22 -27.82 -25.37 47.98
N LEU A 23 -27.33 -26.46 47.37
CA LEU A 23 -26.98 -27.68 48.08
C LEU A 23 -25.75 -27.52 48.98
N ASN A 24 -24.83 -26.61 48.63
CA ASN A 24 -23.61 -26.34 49.38
C ASN A 24 -23.62 -24.94 50.00
N ASN A 25 -24.79 -24.48 50.44
CA ASN A 25 -24.98 -23.21 51.14
C ASN A 25 -24.48 -23.28 52.59
N LYS A 26 -23.24 -23.72 52.78
CA LYS A 26 -22.55 -23.71 54.06
C LYS A 26 -21.84 -22.38 54.23
N ASN A 27 -22.19 -21.69 55.30
CA ASN A 27 -21.56 -20.46 55.71
C ASN A 27 -20.15 -20.73 56.24
N VAL A 28 -19.17 -20.00 55.69
CA VAL A 28 -17.76 -20.07 56.07
C VAL A 28 -17.32 -18.68 56.52
N PRO A 29 -16.61 -18.54 57.64
CA PRO A 29 -16.03 -17.26 58.04
C PRO A 29 -14.94 -16.84 57.04
N VAL A 30 -15.03 -15.62 56.53
CA VAL A 30 -14.02 -15.00 55.68
C VAL A 30 -13.41 -13.85 56.45
N SER A 31 -12.08 -13.83 56.54
CA SER A 31 -11.32 -12.75 57.15
C SER A 31 -10.54 -11.99 56.08
N PHE A 32 -10.73 -10.68 56.03
CA PHE A 32 -10.00 -9.74 55.17
C PHE A 32 -8.85 -9.06 55.95
N GLY A 33 -8.39 -9.66 57.04
CA GLY A 33 -7.35 -9.12 57.92
C GLY A 33 -7.88 -8.09 58.92
N VAL A 34 -8.63 -7.08 58.46
CA VAL A 34 -9.19 -6.01 59.31
C VAL A 34 -10.67 -6.18 59.65
N ALA A 35 -11.38 -6.99 58.86
CA ALA A 35 -12.80 -7.26 59.03
C ALA A 35 -13.09 -8.73 58.71
N SER A 36 -14.10 -9.31 59.34
CA SER A 36 -14.56 -10.66 59.06
C SER A 36 -16.08 -10.73 58.98
N PHE A 37 -16.58 -11.59 58.11
CA PHE A 37 -18.00 -11.90 58.01
C PHE A 37 -18.19 -13.36 57.60
N SER A 38 -19.40 -13.87 57.79
CA SER A 38 -19.75 -15.22 57.37
C SER A 38 -20.56 -15.17 56.09
N ALA A 39 -20.14 -15.91 55.07
CA ALA A 39 -20.86 -16.01 53.81
C ALA A 39 -20.85 -17.45 53.26
N PRO A 40 -21.83 -17.82 52.43
CA PRO A 40 -21.85 -19.08 51.72
C PRO A 40 -20.56 -19.31 50.91
N LEU A 41 -19.94 -20.49 51.05
CA LEU A 41 -18.67 -20.84 50.40
C LEU A 41 -18.66 -20.56 48.89
N ILE A 42 -19.76 -20.86 48.20
CA ILE A 42 -19.88 -20.65 46.75
C ILE A 42 -19.77 -19.18 46.35
N LEU A 43 -20.31 -18.26 47.17
CA LEU A 43 -20.22 -16.81 46.90
C LEU A 43 -18.78 -16.31 47.07
N VAL A 44 -18.03 -16.88 48.00
CA VAL A 44 -16.61 -16.57 48.21
C VAL A 44 -15.78 -17.03 47.00
N ILE A 45 -16.03 -18.23 46.49
CA ILE A 45 -15.34 -18.77 45.31
C ILE A 45 -15.66 -17.94 44.08
N ILE A 46 -16.94 -17.71 43.78
CA ILE A 46 -17.35 -16.93 42.61
C ILE A 46 -16.83 -15.50 42.71
N GLY A 47 -16.96 -14.86 43.87
CA GLY A 47 -16.47 -13.49 44.10
C GLY A 47 -14.96 -13.36 43.88
N SER A 48 -14.17 -14.27 44.42
CA SER A 48 -12.71 -14.27 44.22
C SER A 48 -12.31 -14.56 42.77
N ALA A 49 -12.99 -15.48 42.08
CA ALA A 49 -12.78 -15.73 40.65
C ALA A 49 -13.13 -14.51 39.79
N ILE A 50 -14.23 -13.80 40.09
CA ILE A 50 -14.61 -12.56 39.40
C ILE A 50 -13.54 -11.49 39.59
N ILE A 51 -13.03 -11.30 40.82
CA ILE A 51 -11.94 -10.35 41.06
C ILE A 51 -10.69 -10.72 40.26
N GLY A 52 -10.30 -12.00 40.24
CA GLY A 52 -9.19 -12.48 39.42
C GLY A 52 -9.40 -12.21 37.93
N ALA A 53 -10.60 -12.50 37.41
CA ALA A 53 -10.97 -12.24 36.03
C ALA A 53 -10.95 -10.73 35.69
N LEU A 54 -11.39 -9.87 36.62
CA LEU A 54 -11.32 -8.42 36.46
C LEU A 54 -9.87 -7.93 36.36
N ILE A 55 -8.97 -8.44 37.21
CA ILE A 55 -7.53 -8.09 37.15
C ILE A 55 -6.94 -8.49 35.78
N VAL A 56 -7.22 -9.71 35.32
CA VAL A 56 -6.77 -10.17 34.00
C VAL A 56 -7.37 -9.30 32.89
N PHE A 57 -8.66 -8.99 32.98
CA PHE A 57 -9.35 -8.15 32.00
C PHE A 57 -8.75 -6.76 31.89
N VAL A 58 -8.50 -6.07 33.01
CA VAL A 58 -7.89 -4.73 33.03
C VAL A 58 -6.48 -4.77 32.44
N THR A 59 -5.69 -5.78 32.83
CA THR A 59 -4.31 -5.95 32.34
C THR A 59 -4.30 -6.22 30.83
N ALA A 60 -5.13 -7.15 30.36
CA ALA A 60 -5.25 -7.47 28.94
C ALA A 60 -5.79 -6.30 28.11
N SER A 61 -6.78 -5.57 28.62
CA SER A 61 -7.36 -4.41 27.94
C SER A 61 -6.32 -3.30 27.70
N THR A 62 -5.47 -3.06 28.68
CA THR A 62 -4.38 -2.07 28.56
C THR A 62 -3.40 -2.46 27.45
N THR A 63 -2.96 -3.73 27.44
CA THR A 63 -2.07 -4.26 26.40
C THR A 63 -2.71 -4.19 25.01
N LEU A 64 -3.98 -4.61 24.88
CA LEU A 64 -4.71 -4.55 23.61
C LEU A 64 -4.84 -3.12 23.09
N TRP A 65 -5.03 -2.15 23.97
CA TRP A 65 -5.11 -0.75 23.57
C TRP A 65 -3.77 -0.23 23.03
N GLN A 66 -2.66 -0.54 23.71
CA GLN A 66 -1.32 -0.19 23.24
C GLN A 66 -1.00 -0.85 21.89
N GLN A 67 -1.32 -2.12 21.74
CA GLN A 67 -1.15 -2.85 20.48
C GLN A 67 -1.97 -2.22 19.34
N LYS A 68 -3.24 -1.89 19.58
CA LYS A 68 -4.08 -1.18 18.58
C LYS A 68 -3.49 0.16 18.18
N LYS A 69 -2.93 0.91 19.13
CA LYS A 69 -2.25 2.19 18.85
C LYS A 69 -1.02 1.98 17.97
N GLN A 70 -0.17 1.01 18.31
CA GLN A 70 1.02 0.67 17.51
C GLN A 70 0.65 0.21 16.10
N ILE A 71 -0.35 -0.66 15.95
CA ILE A 71 -0.84 -1.09 14.63
C ILE A 71 -1.27 0.13 13.81
N LYS A 72 -2.01 1.07 14.40
CA LYS A 72 -2.44 2.29 13.69
C LYS A 72 -1.24 3.13 13.24
N GLN A 73 -0.25 3.32 14.11
CA GLN A 73 0.97 4.07 13.78
C GLN A 73 1.76 3.39 12.66
N LEU A 74 2.05 2.10 12.79
CA LEU A 74 2.77 1.33 11.78
C LEU A 74 2.03 1.28 10.44
N THR A 75 0.70 1.17 10.47
CA THR A 75 -0.11 1.20 9.24
C THR A 75 -0.02 2.57 8.55
N GLN A 76 0.00 3.66 9.32
CA GLN A 76 0.15 5.00 8.79
C GLN A 76 1.56 5.22 8.21
N GLU A 77 2.60 4.82 8.93
CA GLU A 77 3.99 4.88 8.45
C GLU A 77 4.16 4.07 7.15
N LEU A 78 3.57 2.88 7.06
CA LEU A 78 3.57 2.08 5.84
C LEU A 78 2.87 2.81 4.68
N ALA A 79 1.71 3.43 4.93
CA ALA A 79 0.97 4.14 3.90
C ALA A 79 1.74 5.38 3.39
N GLU A 80 2.42 6.10 4.28
CA GLU A 80 3.28 7.23 3.93
C GLU A 80 4.50 6.75 3.11
N ALA A 81 5.20 5.71 3.56
CA ALA A 81 6.33 5.14 2.83
C ALA A 81 5.93 4.61 1.44
N GLN A 82 4.75 3.99 1.31
CA GLN A 82 4.23 3.54 0.02
C GLN A 82 3.98 4.71 -0.94
N LYS A 83 3.42 5.81 -0.46
CA LYS A 83 3.22 7.03 -1.27
C LYS A 83 4.54 7.63 -1.74
N ASP A 84 5.55 7.69 -0.85
CA ASP A 84 6.86 8.21 -1.20
C ASP A 84 7.56 7.36 -2.26
N VAL A 85 7.46 6.02 -2.14
CA VAL A 85 7.98 5.10 -3.15
C VAL A 85 7.24 5.27 -4.48
N GLU A 86 5.91 5.35 -4.44
CA GLU A 86 5.11 5.54 -5.65
C GLU A 86 5.43 6.87 -6.36
N ALA A 87 5.61 7.96 -5.60
CA ALA A 87 6.04 9.24 -6.13
C ALA A 87 7.41 9.15 -6.82
N LYS A 88 8.41 8.56 -6.18
CA LYS A 88 9.76 8.36 -6.75
C LYS A 88 9.74 7.46 -7.98
N VAL A 89 8.92 6.41 -7.98
CA VAL A 89 8.76 5.52 -9.14
C VAL A 89 8.10 6.25 -10.31
N ASN A 90 7.11 7.11 -10.04
CA ASN A 90 6.46 7.90 -11.08
C ASN A 90 7.40 8.96 -11.65
N GLU A 91 8.16 9.65 -10.80
CA GLU A 91 9.20 10.60 -11.23
C GLU A 91 10.25 9.93 -12.12
N ALA A 92 10.82 8.80 -11.68
CA ALA A 92 11.80 8.04 -12.47
C ALA A 92 11.22 7.53 -13.79
N LYS A 93 9.95 7.09 -13.80
CA LYS A 93 9.25 6.69 -15.04
C LYS A 93 9.06 7.87 -15.99
N GLU A 94 8.70 9.04 -15.47
CA GLU A 94 8.53 10.25 -16.28
C GLU A 94 9.86 10.70 -16.88
N GLU A 95 10.95 10.72 -16.11
CA GLU A 95 12.29 11.02 -16.61
C GLU A 95 12.70 10.04 -17.70
N GLN A 96 12.57 8.74 -17.46
CA GLN A 96 12.90 7.72 -18.46
C GLN A 96 12.06 7.87 -19.73
N GLN A 97 10.76 8.19 -19.62
CA GLN A 97 9.90 8.47 -20.77
C GLN A 97 10.27 9.77 -21.50
N ARG A 98 10.81 10.78 -20.80
CA ARG A 98 11.31 12.00 -21.44
C ARG A 98 12.58 11.68 -22.25
N GLU A 99 13.53 10.97 -21.66
CA GLU A 99 14.75 10.51 -22.34
C GLU A 99 14.41 9.71 -23.60
N PHE A 100 13.58 8.67 -23.50
CA PHE A 100 13.16 7.88 -24.67
C PHE A 100 12.44 8.70 -25.74
N ARG A 101 11.64 9.71 -25.35
CA ARG A 101 10.97 10.59 -26.32
C ARG A 101 11.97 11.50 -27.03
N ASN A 102 12.96 12.02 -26.32
CA ASN A 102 14.00 12.86 -26.88
C ASN A 102 14.88 12.06 -27.86
N GLU A 103 15.36 10.88 -27.46
CA GLU A 103 16.14 9.98 -28.32
C GLU A 103 15.39 9.63 -29.63
N ARG A 104 14.09 9.34 -29.52
CA ARG A 104 13.26 9.04 -30.70
C ARG A 104 13.11 10.24 -31.63
N ALA A 105 12.90 11.44 -31.08
CA ALA A 105 12.77 12.66 -31.87
C ALA A 105 14.09 12.98 -32.60
N GLU A 106 15.24 12.78 -31.94
CA GLU A 106 16.56 12.97 -32.53
C GLU A 106 16.81 11.96 -33.66
N LEU A 107 16.50 10.68 -33.43
CA LEU A 107 16.65 9.64 -34.45
C LEU A 107 15.75 9.87 -35.67
N GLU A 108 14.50 10.28 -35.45
CA GLU A 108 13.55 10.61 -36.52
C GLU A 108 14.03 11.82 -37.34
N ALA A 109 14.59 12.85 -36.69
CA ALA A 109 15.17 14.01 -37.38
C ALA A 109 16.41 13.64 -38.21
N ALA A 110 17.32 12.83 -37.64
CA ALA A 110 18.50 12.35 -38.34
C ALA A 110 18.15 11.51 -39.58
N TYR A 111 17.18 10.59 -39.46
CA TYR A 111 16.71 9.78 -40.56
C TYR A 111 16.11 10.62 -41.70
N GLN A 112 15.33 11.66 -41.36
CA GLN A 112 14.78 12.57 -42.35
C GLN A 112 15.86 13.39 -43.07
N ALA A 113 16.88 13.86 -42.35
CA ALA A 113 18.01 14.58 -42.95
C ALA A 113 18.80 13.69 -43.93
N GLU A 114 19.03 12.43 -43.57
CA GLU A 114 19.71 11.46 -44.43
C GLU A 114 18.91 11.15 -45.71
N LEU A 115 17.58 11.00 -45.60
CA LEU A 115 16.69 10.84 -46.76
C LEU A 115 16.70 12.06 -47.67
N GLN A 116 16.74 13.28 -47.12
CA GLN A 116 16.82 14.51 -47.90
C GLN A 116 18.15 14.59 -48.65
N ALA A 117 19.28 14.38 -47.96
CA ALA A 117 20.60 14.36 -48.58
C ALA A 117 20.71 13.29 -49.67
N THR A 118 20.17 12.09 -49.44
CA THR A 118 20.15 11.02 -50.43
C THR A 118 19.31 11.40 -51.66
N LYS A 119 18.15 12.03 -51.47
CA LYS A 119 17.32 12.54 -52.57
C LYS A 119 18.04 13.62 -53.38
N GLU A 120 18.72 14.54 -52.72
CA GLU A 120 19.50 15.60 -53.38
C GLU A 120 20.64 15.01 -54.21
N GLN A 121 21.37 14.02 -53.67
CA GLN A 121 22.43 13.31 -54.42
C GLN A 121 21.87 12.58 -55.65
N LEU A 122 20.71 11.91 -55.51
CA LEU A 122 20.05 11.22 -56.63
C LEU A 122 19.60 12.21 -57.71
N GLN A 123 19.10 13.40 -57.35
CA GLN A 123 18.74 14.43 -58.32
C GLN A 123 19.96 14.94 -59.11
N GLN A 124 21.10 15.15 -58.43
CA GLN A 124 22.35 15.57 -59.09
C GLN A 124 22.89 14.51 -60.06
N LEU A 125 22.72 13.23 -59.74
CA LEU A 125 23.10 12.11 -60.63
C LEU A 125 22.17 11.95 -61.85
N GLN A 126 20.94 12.46 -61.79
CA GLN A 126 19.95 12.37 -62.88
C GLN A 126 19.97 13.60 -63.83
N THR A 127 20.61 14.71 -63.45
CA THR A 127 20.81 15.85 -64.36
C THR A 127 21.90 15.56 -65.41
N PRO A 128 21.61 15.64 -66.73
CA PRO A 128 22.61 15.39 -67.77
C PRO A 128 23.69 16.50 -67.78
N LYS A 129 24.98 16.12 -67.79
CA LYS A 129 26.08 17.08 -67.96
C LYS A 129 26.10 17.64 -69.39
N GLU A 130 25.69 18.89 -69.54
CA GLU A 130 25.84 19.66 -70.77
C GLU A 130 27.30 20.13 -70.91
N ASN A 131 28.04 19.50 -71.83
CA ASN A 131 29.43 19.83 -72.16
C ASN A 131 29.47 21.10 -73.03
N ASN A 132 30.12 22.17 -72.55
CA ASN A 132 30.46 23.33 -73.37
C ASN A 132 31.86 23.16 -73.99
N THR A 133 31.91 23.03 -75.32
CA THR A 133 33.13 23.10 -76.15
C THR A 133 33.41 24.54 -76.55
N PRO A 134 34.66 25.05 -76.49
CA PRO A 134 34.97 26.41 -76.95
C PRO A 134 35.29 26.42 -78.45
N SER A 135 34.73 27.37 -79.21
CA SER A 135 35.10 27.65 -80.61
C SER A 135 34.69 29.08 -81.04
N PRO A 136 35.38 29.69 -82.03
CA PRO A 136 36.09 30.95 -81.84
C PRO A 136 35.50 32.20 -82.53
N LYS A 137 36.14 33.34 -82.22
CA LYS A 137 35.86 34.74 -82.62
C LYS A 137 35.76 34.97 -84.15
N GLN A 138 34.88 35.89 -84.57
CA GLN A 138 35.11 37.09 -85.44
C GLN A 138 33.91 37.41 -86.35
N SER A 139 33.45 38.67 -86.36
CA SER A 139 33.84 39.70 -87.36
C SER A 139 32.91 40.93 -87.30
N TYR A 140 33.31 41.97 -88.02
CA TYR A 140 33.09 43.41 -87.77
C TYR A 140 31.74 44.00 -88.23
N ASN A 141 31.45 45.16 -87.63
CA ASN A 141 30.48 46.22 -87.95
C ASN A 141 30.15 46.46 -89.44
N TYR A 142 28.91 46.90 -89.71
CA TYR A 142 28.63 47.99 -90.67
C TYR A 142 27.19 48.54 -90.55
N PHE A 143 27.08 49.88 -90.59
CA PHE A 143 25.91 50.75 -90.81
C PHE A 143 25.14 51.33 -89.60
N ASP A 144 25.34 52.65 -89.49
CA ASP A 144 24.47 53.81 -89.13
C ASP A 144 23.72 53.88 -87.79
#